data_AF-A0A7C5KGJ8-F1
#
_entry.id   AF-A0A7C5KGJ8-F1
#
_cell.length_a   1.000
_cell.length_b   1.000
_cell.length_c   1.000
_cell.angle_alpha   90.00
_cell.angle_beta   90.00
_cell.angle_gamma   90.00
#
_symmetry.space_group_name_H-M   'P 1'
#
loop_
_entity.id
_entity.type
_entity.pdbx_description
1 polymer ?
#
loop_
_entity_poly.entity_id
_entity_poly.type
_entity_poly.pdbx_seq_one_letter_code
_entity_poly.pdbx_strand_id
1 'polypeptide(L)'
;MANAERSGSPARGEDTFVLVERVTSPYLVLFHHPQGLLAEQYRALRNNILAMNRSGASRTILITSAMSGEGKTVTLANLGLALGEVERTRVLLVDGDIRHPGLEALLGLNRGKGLTDLLQDRADLEEVIYESGFPQVDILGAGSEVAHPAGLVTSSRMK
;
A
#
# COMPACT_ATOMS: atom_id res chain seq x y z
N MET A 1 23.94 -46.47 -43.03
CA MET A 1 24.88 -45.34 -42.82
C MET A 1 24.40 -44.23 -43.74
N ALA A 2 23.49 -43.36 -43.28
CA ALA A 2 23.75 -42.04 -42.65
C ALA A 2 24.41 -41.07 -43.65
N ASN A 3 23.87 -39.90 -44.02
CA ASN A 3 23.20 -38.87 -43.22
C ASN A 3 22.31 -37.97 -44.09
N ALA A 4 21.13 -37.60 -43.57
CA ALA A 4 20.34 -36.46 -44.02
C ALA A 4 19.74 -35.80 -42.77
N GLU A 5 20.10 -34.55 -42.47
CA GLU A 5 19.44 -33.65 -41.49
C GLU A 5 20.09 -32.26 -41.66
N ARG A 6 19.46 -31.32 -42.38
CA ARG A 6 18.43 -30.33 -41.96
C ARG A 6 18.91 -29.30 -40.92
N SER A 7 19.36 -28.17 -41.46
CA SER A 7 19.02 -26.78 -41.09
C SER A 7 18.39 -26.56 -39.71
N GLY A 8 19.21 -26.16 -38.74
CA GLY A 8 18.76 -25.64 -37.45
C GLY A 8 18.25 -24.20 -37.56
N SER A 9 16.94 -24.02 -37.34
CA SER A 9 16.31 -22.73 -37.05
C SER A 9 16.73 -22.25 -35.65
N PRO A 10 16.89 -20.93 -35.39
CA PRO A 10 17.16 -20.46 -34.04
C PRO A 10 15.95 -20.75 -33.14
N ALA A 11 16.19 -21.42 -32.03
CA ALA A 11 15.20 -21.61 -30.98
C ALA A 11 14.83 -20.24 -30.40
N ARG A 12 13.53 -19.92 -30.42
CA ARG A 12 12.96 -18.78 -29.70
C ARG A 12 13.40 -18.85 -28.25
N GLY A 13 14.03 -17.79 -27.77
CA GLY A 13 14.20 -17.57 -26.34
C GLY A 13 12.84 -17.63 -25.68
N GLU A 14 12.69 -18.53 -24.73
CA GLU A 14 11.56 -18.51 -23.82
C GLU A 14 11.66 -17.20 -23.03
N ASP A 15 10.75 -16.28 -23.32
CA ASP A 15 10.45 -15.16 -22.45
C ASP A 15 10.11 -15.75 -21.07
N THR A 16 11.09 -15.73 -20.17
CA THR A 16 10.87 -16.08 -18.77
C THR A 16 10.05 -14.94 -18.19
N PHE A 17 8.74 -15.05 -18.28
CA PHE A 17 7.82 -14.24 -17.48
C PHE A 17 8.02 -14.65 -16.03
N VAL A 18 8.83 -13.89 -15.31
CA VAL A 18 8.79 -13.94 -13.85
C VAL A 18 7.48 -13.25 -13.45
N LEU A 19 6.40 -14.04 -13.41
CA LEU A 19 5.21 -13.71 -12.62
C LEU A 19 5.65 -13.74 -11.16
N VAL A 20 6.20 -12.63 -10.67
CA VAL A 20 6.12 -12.37 -9.23
C VAL A 20 4.65 -12.10 -8.99
N GLU A 21 3.88 -13.14 -8.67
CA GLU A 21 2.59 -12.96 -8.03
C GLU A 21 2.85 -12.03 -6.83
N ARG A 22 2.39 -10.78 -6.92
CA ARG A 22 2.30 -9.94 -5.74
C ARG A 22 1.30 -10.63 -4.84
N VAL A 23 1.78 -11.42 -3.89
CA VAL A 23 0.92 -12.06 -2.90
C VAL A 23 0.40 -10.96 -2.00
N THR A 24 -0.72 -10.35 -2.39
CA THR A 24 -1.49 -9.46 -1.53
C THR A 24 -2.09 -10.29 -0.41
N SER A 25 -2.19 -9.71 0.78
CA SER A 25 -2.75 -10.41 1.93
C SER A 25 -4.22 -10.80 1.69
N PRO A 26 -4.67 -12.00 2.10
CA PRO A 26 -6.08 -12.38 2.02
C PRO A 26 -7.00 -11.47 2.85
N TYR A 27 -6.43 -10.69 3.78
CA TYR A 27 -7.15 -9.69 4.56
C TYR A 27 -7.48 -8.42 3.76
N LEU A 28 -6.97 -8.27 2.53
CA LEU A 28 -7.34 -7.18 1.61
C LEU A 28 -8.66 -7.51 0.90
N VAL A 29 -9.74 -7.55 1.66
CA VAL A 29 -11.06 -8.02 1.20
C VAL A 29 -11.64 -7.17 0.06
N LEU A 30 -11.31 -5.88 -0.01
CA LEU A 30 -11.72 -5.00 -1.12
C LEU A 30 -11.10 -5.46 -2.46
N PHE A 31 -9.94 -6.11 -2.43
CA PHE A 31 -9.29 -6.65 -3.61
C PHE A 31 -9.79 -8.05 -3.96
N HIS A 32 -9.78 -8.97 -2.98
CA HIS A 32 -10.08 -10.38 -3.23
C HIS A 32 -11.58 -10.68 -3.37
N HIS A 33 -12.43 -9.98 -2.60
CA HIS A 33 -13.87 -10.22 -2.53
C HIS A 33 -14.64 -8.90 -2.53
N PRO A 34 -14.53 -8.08 -3.60
CA PRO A 34 -15.10 -6.75 -3.63
C PRO A 34 -16.62 -6.72 -3.42
N GLN A 35 -17.37 -7.77 -3.78
CA GLN A 35 -18.82 -7.86 -3.52
C GLN A 35 -19.17 -8.62 -2.22
N GLY A 36 -18.17 -8.98 -1.42
CA GLY A 36 -18.33 -9.75 -0.19
C GLY A 36 -18.84 -8.90 0.98
N LEU A 37 -19.44 -9.57 1.98
CA LEU A 37 -20.00 -8.91 3.16
C LEU A 37 -18.98 -8.02 3.89
N LEU A 38 -17.74 -8.48 4.02
CA LEU A 38 -16.67 -7.71 4.68
C LEU A 38 -16.29 -6.45 3.90
N ALA A 39 -16.27 -6.51 2.56
CA ALA A 39 -16.04 -5.34 1.73
C ALA A 39 -17.16 -4.30 1.90
N GLU A 40 -18.42 -4.75 1.95
CA GLU A 40 -19.56 -3.88 2.25
C GLU A 40 -19.46 -3.21 3.62
N GLN A 41 -18.89 -3.87 4.64
CA GLN A 41 -18.66 -3.24 5.95
C GLN A 41 -17.68 -2.06 5.86
N TYR A 42 -16.61 -2.19 5.07
CA TYR A 42 -15.68 -1.09 4.84
C TYR A 42 -16.30 0.04 4.00
N ARG A 43 -17.17 -0.28 3.03
CA ARG A 43 -17.94 0.73 2.29
C ARG A 43 -18.92 1.48 3.20
N ALA A 44 -19.57 0.78 4.12
CA ALA A 44 -20.42 1.40 5.14
C ALA A 44 -19.61 2.33 6.06
N LEU A 45 -18.44 1.88 6.53
CA LEU A 45 -17.52 2.71 7.33
C LEU A 45 -17.09 3.97 6.58
N ARG A 46 -16.68 3.83 5.32
CA ARG A 46 -16.37 4.96 4.43
C ARG A 46 -17.53 5.94 4.34
N ASN A 47 -18.74 5.46 4.08
CA ASN A 47 -19.92 6.32 3.93
C ASN A 47 -20.18 7.11 5.23
N ASN A 48 -20.01 6.49 6.39
CA ASN A 48 -20.11 7.17 7.69
C ASN A 48 -19.04 8.26 7.86
N ILE A 49 -17.80 7.98 7.46
CA ILE A 49 -16.70 8.96 7.50
C ILE A 49 -17.00 10.16 6.58
N LEU A 50 -17.46 9.91 5.36
CA LEU A 50 -17.82 10.98 4.42
C LEU A 50 -19.01 11.79 4.91
N ALA A 51 -20.01 11.16 5.52
CA ALA A 51 -21.17 11.84 6.09
C ALA A 51 -20.80 12.77 7.27
N MET A 52 -19.75 12.42 8.04
CA MET A 52 -19.19 13.30 9.07
C MET A 52 -18.38 14.46 8.47
N ASN A 53 -17.94 14.35 7.22
CA ASN A 53 -17.17 15.37 6.51
C ASN A 53 -18.01 16.22 5.54
N ARG A 54 -19.10 16.81 6.05
CA ARG A 54 -20.07 17.55 5.22
C ARG A 54 -19.50 18.71 4.40
N SER A 55 -18.37 19.29 4.82
CA SER A 55 -17.70 20.38 4.10
C SER A 55 -16.88 19.90 2.90
N GLY A 56 -16.63 18.60 2.77
CA GLY A 56 -15.74 18.04 1.73
C GLY A 56 -14.27 18.45 1.91
N ALA A 57 -13.89 19.00 3.06
CA ALA A 57 -12.50 19.40 3.32
C ALA A 57 -11.60 18.15 3.36
N SER A 58 -10.33 18.31 2.95
CA SER A 58 -9.34 17.24 3.12
C SER A 58 -9.21 16.87 4.61
N ARG A 59 -9.17 15.57 4.91
CA ARG A 59 -9.12 15.04 6.28
C ARG A 59 -7.97 14.07 6.42
N THR A 60 -7.21 14.23 7.51
CA THR A 60 -6.28 13.22 8.00
C THR A 60 -7.03 12.34 9.01
N ILE A 61 -6.95 11.02 8.83
CA ILE A 61 -7.56 10.03 9.72
C ILE A 61 -6.44 9.17 10.30
N LEU A 62 -6.30 9.17 11.63
CA LEU A 62 -5.40 8.28 12.34
C LEU A 62 -6.13 6.98 12.69
N ILE A 63 -5.57 5.84 12.30
CA ILE A 63 -6.05 4.53 12.72
C ILE A 63 -5.09 3.97 13.76
N THR A 64 -5.61 3.75 14.97
CA THR A 64 -4.87 3.20 16.10
C THR A 64 -5.74 2.19 16.84
N SER A 65 -5.14 1.47 17.79
CA SER A 65 -5.78 0.40 18.55
C SER A 65 -5.02 0.19 19.85
N ALA A 66 -5.65 -0.47 20.82
CA ALA A 66 -5.10 -0.63 22.16
C ALA A 66 -3.90 -1.59 22.19
N MET A 67 -3.90 -2.59 21.31
CA MET A 67 -2.92 -3.68 21.27
C MET A 67 -2.36 -3.93 19.86
N SER A 68 -1.22 -4.62 19.79
CA SER A 68 -0.70 -5.15 18.52
C SER A 68 -1.61 -6.27 17.99
N GLY A 69 -1.70 -6.41 16.67
CA GLY A 69 -2.47 -7.49 16.02
C GLY A 69 -3.97 -7.26 15.87
N GLU A 70 -4.54 -6.15 16.35
CA GLU A 70 -5.98 -5.85 16.25
C GLU A 70 -6.45 -5.41 14.85
N GLY A 71 -5.60 -5.52 13.83
CA GLY A 71 -5.99 -5.25 12.44
C GLY A 71 -5.99 -3.78 12.03
N LYS A 72 -5.25 -2.89 12.70
CA LYS A 72 -5.08 -1.48 12.29
C LYS A 72 -4.67 -1.33 10.83
N THR A 73 -3.61 -2.02 10.41
CA THR A 73 -3.06 -1.95 9.05
C THR A 73 -4.05 -2.52 8.02
N VAL A 74 -4.75 -3.61 8.37
CA VAL A 74 -5.81 -4.19 7.55
C VAL A 74 -6.96 -3.20 7.36
N THR A 75 -7.36 -2.52 8.44
CA THR A 75 -8.42 -1.51 8.43
C THR A 75 -8.00 -0.31 7.59
N LEU A 76 -6.77 0.18 7.77
CA LEU A 76 -6.18 1.26 6.98
C LEU A 76 -6.23 0.98 5.48
N ALA A 77 -5.74 -0.18 5.06
CA ALA A 77 -5.70 -0.54 3.66
C ALA A 77 -7.11 -0.67 3.06
N ASN A 78 -8.00 -1.46 3.68
CA ASN A 78 -9.34 -1.67 3.13
C ASN A 78 -10.21 -0.41 3.15
N LEU A 79 -10.13 0.41 4.20
CA LEU A 79 -10.82 1.71 4.22
C LEU A 79 -10.25 2.65 3.16
N GLY A 80 -8.93 2.65 2.97
CA GLY A 80 -8.24 3.40 1.94
C GLY A 80 -8.72 3.05 0.53
N LEU A 81 -8.76 1.74 0.23
CA LEU A 81 -9.30 1.23 -1.03
C LEU A 81 -10.76 1.62 -1.22
N ALA A 82 -11.58 1.47 -0.18
CA ALA A 82 -12.98 1.87 -0.23
C ALA A 82 -13.13 3.38 -0.52
N LEU A 83 -12.32 4.24 0.12
CA LEU A 83 -12.31 5.69 -0.13
C LEU A 83 -11.91 6.01 -1.57
N GLY A 84 -10.94 5.29 -2.14
CA GLY A 84 -10.50 5.44 -3.54
C GLY A 84 -11.54 5.01 -4.58
N GLU A 85 -12.59 4.28 -4.19
CA GLU A 85 -13.73 4.00 -5.08
C GLU A 85 -14.60 5.25 -5.35
N VAL A 86 -14.48 6.29 -4.51
CA VAL A 86 -15.31 7.50 -4.63
C VAL A 86 -14.72 8.41 -5.69
N GLU A 87 -15.55 8.77 -6.67
CA GLU A 87 -15.12 9.66 -7.75
C GLU A 87 -14.44 10.92 -7.24
N ARG A 88 -13.30 11.26 -7.86
CA ARG A 88 -12.49 12.46 -7.57
C ARG A 88 -11.92 12.48 -6.15
N THR A 89 -11.84 11.34 -5.45
CA THR A 89 -11.23 11.24 -4.13
C THR A 89 -9.84 10.62 -4.24
N ARG A 90 -8.79 11.41 -4.02
CA ARG A 90 -7.42 10.87 -3.91
C ARG A 90 -7.10 10.53 -2.46
N VAL A 91 -6.56 9.34 -2.26
CA VAL A 91 -6.21 8.81 -0.93
C VAL A 91 -4.71 8.55 -0.88
N LEU A 92 -4.06 9.02 0.18
CA LEU A 92 -2.70 8.64 0.52
C LEU A 92 -2.74 7.80 1.79
N LEU A 93 -2.27 6.55 1.71
CA LEU A 93 -2.07 5.73 2.90
C LEU A 93 -0.64 5.90 3.39
N VAL A 94 -0.51 6.23 4.67
CA VAL A 94 0.78 6.48 5.32
C VAL A 94 1.01 5.39 6.37
N ASP A 95 2.11 4.64 6.26
CA ASP A 95 2.52 3.72 7.33
C ASP A 95 3.27 4.49 8.42
N GLY A 96 2.52 4.95 9.41
CA GLY A 96 3.05 5.65 10.58
C GLY A 96 3.64 4.73 11.65
N ASP A 97 3.48 3.41 11.55
CA ASP A 97 4.07 2.46 12.50
C ASP A 97 5.49 2.10 12.07
N ILE A 98 6.39 3.07 12.22
CA ILE A 98 7.81 2.91 11.88
C ILE A 98 8.57 1.97 12.84
N ARG A 99 7.89 1.38 13.84
CA ARG A 99 8.45 0.34 14.71
C ARG A 99 8.16 -1.05 14.15
N HIS A 100 6.94 -1.27 13.68
CA HIS A 100 6.51 -2.55 13.13
C HIS A 100 5.72 -2.32 11.83
N PRO A 101 6.38 -1.85 10.77
CA PRO A 101 5.70 -1.48 9.53
C PRO A 101 5.10 -2.71 8.87
N GLY A 102 3.94 -2.54 8.25
CA GLY A 102 3.17 -3.66 7.71
C GLY A 102 2.35 -3.34 6.47
N LEU A 103 2.23 -2.07 6.08
CA LEU A 103 1.38 -1.68 4.95
C LEU A 103 1.90 -2.23 3.62
N GLU A 104 3.20 -2.08 3.35
CA GLU A 104 3.80 -2.59 2.12
C GLU A 104 3.65 -4.11 2.00
N ALA A 105 3.97 -4.85 3.08
CA ALA A 105 3.82 -6.29 3.12
C ALA A 105 2.37 -6.73 2.90
N LEU A 106 1.39 -6.04 3.51
CA LEU A 106 -0.03 -6.32 3.33
C LEU A 106 -0.47 -6.17 1.87
N LEU A 107 0.08 -5.17 1.17
CA LEU A 107 -0.24 -4.86 -0.23
C LEU A 107 0.65 -5.61 -1.25
N GLY A 108 1.57 -6.47 -0.80
CA GLY A 108 2.53 -7.15 -1.68
C GLY A 108 3.49 -6.18 -2.39
N LEU A 109 3.86 -5.10 -1.71
CA LEU A 109 4.78 -4.06 -2.18
C LEU A 109 6.14 -4.16 -1.46
N ASN A 110 7.18 -3.64 -2.10
CA ASN A 110 8.52 -3.53 -1.51
C ASN A 110 9.27 -2.38 -2.20
N ARG A 111 9.08 -1.15 -1.73
CA ARG A 111 9.72 0.06 -2.29
C ARG A 111 10.84 0.60 -1.40
N GLY A 112 10.90 0.20 -0.13
CA GLY A 112 12.05 0.38 0.76
C GLY A 112 12.27 1.80 1.27
N LYS A 113 12.11 2.83 0.43
CA LYS A 113 12.10 4.25 0.83
C LYS A 113 10.71 4.68 1.31
N GLY A 114 10.64 5.46 2.38
CA GLY A 114 9.37 5.92 2.93
C GLY A 114 9.48 7.06 3.93
N LEU A 115 8.54 7.11 4.87
CA LEU A 115 8.36 8.18 5.84
C LEU A 115 9.63 8.47 6.65
N THR A 116 10.34 7.45 7.14
CA THR A 116 11.57 7.66 7.91
C THR A 116 12.67 8.31 7.08
N ASP A 117 12.81 7.92 5.81
CA ASP A 117 13.80 8.48 4.89
C ASP A 117 13.50 9.94 4.56
N LEU A 118 12.22 10.25 4.35
CA LEU A 118 11.75 11.62 4.18
C LEU A 118 12.03 12.44 5.44
N LEU A 119 11.69 11.94 6.64
CA LEU A 119 11.88 12.69 7.88
C LEU A 119 13.37 12.93 8.25
N GLN A 120 14.29 12.19 7.63
CA GLN A 120 15.74 12.30 7.82
C GLN A 120 16.48 12.99 6.65
N ASP A 121 15.74 13.59 5.71
CA ASP A 121 16.30 14.30 4.54
C ASP A 121 17.13 13.36 3.63
N ARG A 122 16.81 12.07 3.61
CA ARG A 122 17.49 11.05 2.79
C ARG A 122 16.76 10.75 1.48
N ALA A 123 15.57 11.31 1.30
CA ALA A 123 14.75 11.21 0.11
C ALA A 123 13.82 12.41 -0.01
N ASP A 124 13.48 12.77 -1.24
CA ASP A 124 12.46 13.78 -1.55
C ASP A 124 11.05 13.17 -1.58
N LEU A 125 10.02 14.01 -1.53
CA LEU A 125 8.62 13.58 -1.43
C LEU A 125 8.20 12.69 -2.62
N GLU A 126 8.67 13.04 -3.81
CA GLU A 126 8.41 12.34 -5.07
C GLU A 126 9.07 10.96 -5.12
N GLU A 127 10.08 10.70 -4.30
CA GLU A 127 10.75 9.39 -4.22
C GLU A 127 10.05 8.43 -3.27
N VAL A 128 9.30 8.96 -2.29
CA VAL A 128 8.70 8.17 -1.20
C VAL A 128 7.20 7.97 -1.35
N ILE A 129 6.51 8.79 -2.15
CA ILE A 129 5.11 8.60 -2.51
C ILE A 129 5.02 7.87 -3.85
N TYR A 130 4.32 6.75 -3.89
CA TYR A 130 4.16 5.96 -5.10
C TYR A 130 2.79 5.30 -5.19
N GLU A 131 2.39 4.97 -6.41
CA GLU A 131 1.12 4.31 -6.69
C GLU A 131 1.05 2.92 -6.03
N SER A 132 -0.06 2.64 -5.35
CA SER A 132 -0.31 1.33 -4.75
C SER A 132 -0.58 0.22 -5.76
N GLY A 133 -0.95 0.59 -6.99
CA GLY A 133 -1.57 -0.31 -7.98
C GLY A 133 -3.10 -0.34 -7.91
N PHE A 134 -3.71 0.36 -6.94
CA PHE A 134 -5.16 0.54 -6.83
C PHE A 134 -5.58 1.94 -7.29
N PRO A 135 -6.73 2.09 -7.96
CA PRO A 135 -7.20 3.38 -8.47
C PRO A 135 -7.30 4.43 -7.37
N GLN A 136 -6.74 5.61 -7.61
CA GLN A 136 -6.81 6.79 -6.72
C GLN A 136 -6.17 6.61 -5.33
N VAL A 137 -5.40 5.55 -5.11
CA VAL A 137 -4.72 5.26 -3.85
C VAL A 137 -3.21 5.26 -4.04
N ASP A 138 -2.56 6.23 -3.41
CA ASP A 138 -1.11 6.35 -3.32
C ASP A 138 -0.63 5.86 -1.94
N ILE A 139 0.65 5.52 -1.83
CA ILE A 139 1.29 4.98 -0.63
C ILE A 139 2.48 5.84 -0.25
N LEU A 140 2.62 6.09 1.05
CA LEU A 140 3.86 6.45 1.72
C LEU A 140 4.17 5.35 2.74
N GLY A 141 5.11 4.46 2.38
CA GLY A 141 5.57 3.40 3.26
C GLY A 141 6.31 3.93 4.48
N ALA A 142 6.66 3.05 5.42
CA ALA A 142 7.37 3.46 6.63
C ALA A 142 8.81 3.90 6.34
N GLY A 143 9.45 3.28 5.33
CA GLY A 143 10.84 3.53 4.97
C GLY A 143 11.83 2.69 5.76
N SER A 144 13.11 3.08 5.71
CA SER A 144 14.20 2.35 6.36
C SER A 144 14.04 2.28 7.88
N GLU A 145 14.55 1.21 8.49
CA GLU A 145 14.62 1.05 9.94
C GLU A 145 15.43 2.19 10.59
N VAL A 146 14.99 2.65 11.76
CA VAL A 146 15.63 3.74 12.50
C VAL A 146 15.86 3.36 13.96
N ALA A 147 17.02 3.74 14.50
CA ALA A 147 17.40 3.42 15.89
C ALA A 147 16.51 4.10 16.94
N HIS A 148 15.97 5.30 16.64
CA HIS A 148 15.18 6.09 17.59
C HIS A 148 13.82 6.53 17.00
N PRO A 149 12.86 5.60 16.82
CA PRO A 149 11.59 5.88 16.15
C PRO A 149 10.79 7.04 16.79
N ALA A 150 10.68 7.06 18.12
CA ALA A 150 9.88 8.06 18.83
C ALA A 150 10.37 9.50 18.62
N GLY A 151 11.69 9.69 18.54
CA GLY A 151 12.28 11.02 18.30
C GLY A 151 11.95 11.54 16.90
N LEU A 152 11.86 10.64 15.91
CA LEU A 152 11.59 11.02 14.54
C LEU A 152 10.13 11.47 14.35
N VAL A 153 9.17 10.75 14.92
CA VAL A 153 7.73 11.08 14.84
C VAL A 153 7.38 12.37 15.60
N THR A 154 8.18 12.75 16.60
CA THR A 154 7.98 13.99 17.36
C THR A 154 8.75 15.19 16.80
N SER A 155 9.51 14.98 15.72
CA SER A 155 10.33 16.01 15.08
C SER A 155 9.49 17.13 14.46
N SER A 156 10.10 18.30 14.26
CA SER A 156 9.47 19.43 13.55
C SER A 156 9.12 19.09 12.11
N ARG A 157 9.83 18.16 11.47
CA ARG A 157 9.59 17.76 10.08
C ARG A 157 8.31 16.94 9.90
N MET A 158 7.81 16.33 10.97
CA MET A 158 6.53 15.59 11.00
C MET A 158 5.31 16.51 11.24
N LYS A 159 5.52 17.72 11.75
CA LYS A 159 4.46 18.70 12.08
C LYS A 159 4.15 19.59 10.89
#